data_AF-A0A5C9B3W4-F1
#
_entry.id   AF-A0A5C9B3W4-F1
#
_cell.length_a   1.000
_cell.length_b   1.000
_cell.length_c   1.000
_cell.angle_alpha   90.00
_cell.angle_beta   90.00
_cell.angle_gamma   90.00
#
_symmetry.space_group_name_H-M   'P 1'
#
loop_
_entity.id
_entity.type
_entity.pdbx_description
1 polymer ?
#
loop_
_entity_poly.entity_id
_entity_poly.type
_entity_poly.pdbx_seq_one_letter_code
_entity_poly.pdbx_strand_id
1 'polypeptide(L)'
;MSVARVPVLMYHRVGEAHNAWEARYAISPRGFAAHMSALRRRGFRAVAIDDLVAWLEGRTALPEGAFLLTFDDGFRGVREHALPVLEELGWPCTVFLVSDLIGGQDVWTQKSNPSGQTYPLLDADEIRDMQNRGCTFHSHTRSHTSLPSLDDAALADQLRGSREALAALLGHAVEYIAYPFGHLDDRVEAATRSAGYRAAFSTQPGFNRPDVNPFRIRRMDVYGTDTPAMLLRKIRLGTNDGGLGHAFLYYINQLKSRLSIGGGK
;
A
#
# COMPACT_ATOMS: atom_id res chain seq x y z
N MET A 1 -17.64 18.65 -1.20
CA MET A 1 -17.20 18.57 0.21
C MET A 1 -15.96 17.70 0.26
N SER A 2 -14.90 18.09 0.98
CA SER A 2 -13.72 17.23 1.17
C SER A 2 -14.08 16.06 2.09
N VAL A 3 -13.59 14.87 1.78
CA VAL A 3 -13.66 13.74 2.72
C VAL A 3 -12.89 14.03 4.00
N ALA A 4 -13.41 13.50 5.12
CA ALA A 4 -12.79 13.61 6.45
C ALA A 4 -11.81 12.47 6.76
N ARG A 5 -11.81 11.42 5.95
CA ARG A 5 -10.95 10.24 6.11
C ARG A 5 -10.73 9.54 4.78
N VAL A 6 -9.52 9.05 4.55
CA VAL A 6 -9.16 8.32 3.32
C VAL A 6 -8.51 6.98 3.68
N PRO A 7 -9.04 5.85 3.19
CA PRO A 7 -8.40 4.55 3.28
C PRO A 7 -7.28 4.44 2.23
N VAL A 8 -6.21 3.72 2.60
CA VAL A 8 -5.15 3.32 1.67
C VAL A 8 -5.11 1.80 1.67
N LEU A 9 -5.24 1.19 0.50
CA LEU A 9 -5.21 -0.25 0.31
C LEU A 9 -3.81 -0.69 -0.10
N MET A 10 -3.30 -1.74 0.54
CA MET A 10 -2.02 -2.35 0.26
C MET A 10 -2.25 -3.74 -0.31
N TYR A 11 -1.90 -3.91 -1.58
CA TYR A 11 -1.78 -5.20 -2.26
C TYR A 11 -0.30 -5.52 -2.45
N HIS A 12 0.02 -6.78 -2.74
CA HIS A 12 1.37 -7.18 -3.12
C HIS A 12 1.32 -7.86 -4.48
N ARG A 13 1.13 -9.18 -4.52
CA ARG A 13 1.10 -9.96 -5.77
C ARG A 13 -0.32 -10.07 -6.31
N VAL A 14 -0.49 -9.81 -7.61
CA VAL A 14 -1.70 -10.20 -8.36
C VAL A 14 -1.33 -11.38 -9.24
N GLY A 15 -1.86 -12.56 -8.92
CA GLY A 15 -1.49 -13.83 -9.52
C GLY A 15 -1.99 -15.00 -8.67
N GLU A 16 -1.98 -16.21 -9.24
CA GLU A 16 -2.44 -17.39 -8.52
C GLU A 16 -1.51 -17.75 -7.35
N ALA A 17 -2.10 -18.09 -6.21
CA ALA A 17 -1.40 -18.65 -5.05
C ALA A 17 -1.42 -20.18 -5.11
N HIS A 18 -0.31 -20.81 -4.76
CA HIS A 18 -0.17 -22.27 -4.76
C HIS A 18 -0.18 -22.88 -3.36
N ASN A 19 -0.15 -22.04 -2.31
CA ASN A 19 -0.27 -22.47 -0.93
C ASN A 19 -0.88 -21.37 -0.04
N ALA A 20 -1.19 -21.72 1.22
CA ALA A 20 -1.83 -20.81 2.17
C ALA A 20 -0.94 -19.63 2.59
N TRP A 21 0.39 -19.81 2.58
CA TRP A 21 1.33 -18.74 2.89
C TRP A 21 1.31 -17.67 1.78
N GLU A 22 1.35 -18.10 0.52
CA GLU A 22 1.22 -17.21 -0.64
C GLU A 22 -0.15 -16.52 -0.69
N ALA A 23 -1.23 -17.24 -0.39
CA ALA A 23 -2.60 -16.70 -0.41
C ALA A 23 -2.83 -15.54 0.56
N ARG A 24 -1.90 -15.32 1.51
CA ARG A 24 -1.89 -14.12 2.35
C ARG A 24 -1.53 -12.86 1.56
N TYR A 25 -0.60 -12.96 0.62
CA TYR A 25 -0.01 -11.81 -0.10
C TYR A 25 -0.32 -11.81 -1.61
N ALA A 26 -0.96 -12.87 -2.12
CA ALA A 26 -1.29 -13.02 -3.52
C ALA A 26 -2.80 -13.15 -3.74
N ILE A 27 -3.37 -12.24 -4.54
CA ILE A 27 -4.76 -12.29 -4.97
C ILE A 27 -4.84 -12.76 -6.43
N SER A 28 -5.76 -13.67 -6.76
CA SER A 28 -5.94 -14.08 -8.14
C SER A 28 -6.37 -12.91 -9.03
N PRO A 29 -6.05 -12.91 -10.34
CA PRO A 29 -6.49 -11.87 -11.28
C PRO A 29 -8.01 -11.66 -11.25
N ARG A 30 -8.78 -12.74 -11.17
CA ARG A 30 -10.24 -12.70 -11.04
C ARG A 30 -10.67 -12.06 -9.71
N GLY A 31 -9.99 -12.38 -8.61
CA GLY A 31 -10.26 -11.79 -7.30
C GLY A 31 -10.02 -10.28 -7.29
N PHE A 32 -8.90 -9.84 -7.86
CA PHE A 32 -8.56 -8.42 -7.99
C PHE A 32 -9.62 -7.67 -8.81
N ALA A 33 -10.00 -8.18 -9.99
CA ALA A 33 -11.05 -7.58 -10.80
C ALA A 33 -12.39 -7.49 -10.05
N ALA A 34 -12.74 -8.52 -9.27
CA ALA A 34 -13.95 -8.53 -8.45
C ALA A 34 -13.91 -7.48 -7.32
N HIS A 35 -12.74 -7.27 -6.70
CA HIS A 35 -12.52 -6.20 -5.74
C HIS A 35 -12.74 -4.82 -6.36
N MET A 36 -12.07 -4.53 -7.48
CA MET A 36 -12.18 -3.23 -8.15
C MET A 36 -13.62 -2.94 -8.60
N SER A 37 -14.30 -3.95 -9.17
CA SER A 37 -15.71 -3.85 -9.55
C SER A 37 -16.65 -3.58 -8.36
N ALA A 38 -16.40 -4.21 -7.20
CA ALA A 38 -17.20 -3.97 -6.00
C ALA A 38 -16.98 -2.56 -5.44
N LEU A 39 -15.74 -2.06 -5.44
CA LEU A 39 -15.41 -0.69 -5.04
C LEU A 39 -16.12 0.33 -5.95
N ARG A 40 -15.99 0.19 -7.27
CA ARG A 40 -16.64 1.07 -8.25
C ARG A 40 -18.15 1.12 -8.05
N ARG A 41 -18.80 -0.05 -7.88
CA ARG A 41 -20.26 -0.14 -7.65
C ARG A 41 -20.72 0.51 -6.35
N ARG A 42 -19.83 0.71 -5.38
CA ARG A 42 -20.12 1.41 -4.12
C ARG A 42 -19.68 2.87 -4.12
N GLY A 43 -19.34 3.42 -5.28
CA GLY A 43 -18.96 4.82 -5.45
C GLY A 43 -17.54 5.14 -5.01
N PHE A 44 -16.70 4.13 -4.74
CA PHE A 44 -15.28 4.38 -4.47
C PHE A 44 -14.54 4.73 -5.77
N ARG A 45 -13.54 5.60 -5.65
CA ARG A 45 -12.65 5.98 -6.75
C ARG A 45 -11.21 6.09 -6.24
N ALA A 46 -10.29 5.42 -6.93
CA ALA A 46 -8.87 5.55 -6.62
C ALA A 46 -8.37 6.97 -6.97
N VAL A 47 -7.52 7.53 -6.12
CA VAL A 47 -6.87 8.84 -6.32
C VAL A 47 -5.37 8.68 -6.44
N ALA A 48 -4.69 9.63 -7.09
CA ALA A 48 -3.25 9.58 -7.22
C ALA A 48 -2.59 9.76 -5.84
N ILE A 49 -1.40 9.18 -5.66
CA ILE A 49 -0.65 9.30 -4.42
C ILE A 49 -0.32 10.76 -4.10
N ASP A 50 -0.02 11.58 -5.11
CA ASP A 50 0.22 13.02 -4.92
C ASP A 50 -1.02 13.76 -4.40
N ASP A 51 -2.22 13.40 -4.88
CA ASP A 51 -3.46 13.98 -4.41
C ASP A 51 -3.74 13.61 -2.95
N LEU A 52 -3.43 12.35 -2.56
CA LEU A 52 -3.53 11.93 -1.16
C LEU A 52 -2.59 12.75 -0.28
N VAL A 53 -1.31 12.87 -0.65
CA VAL A 53 -0.33 13.59 0.18
C VAL A 53 -0.64 15.09 0.21
N ALA A 54 -1.04 15.69 -0.91
CA ALA A 54 -1.49 17.08 -0.95
C ALA A 54 -2.74 17.30 -0.07
N TRP A 55 -3.66 16.34 0.00
CA TRP A 55 -4.81 16.41 0.88
C TRP A 55 -4.43 16.29 2.36
N LEU A 56 -3.47 15.42 2.69
CA LEU A 56 -2.92 15.31 4.05
C LEU A 56 -2.30 16.63 4.50
N GLU A 57 -1.63 17.33 3.59
CA GLU A 57 -1.03 18.64 3.83
C GLU A 57 -2.05 19.80 3.81
N GLY A 58 -3.35 19.52 3.63
CA GLY A 58 -4.40 20.53 3.56
C GLY A 58 -4.38 21.39 2.30
N ARG A 59 -3.65 20.98 1.25
CA ARG A 59 -3.48 21.74 0.00
C ARG A 59 -4.58 21.47 -1.04
N THR A 60 -5.31 20.37 -0.93
CA THR A 60 -6.42 20.04 -1.82
C THR A 60 -7.56 19.33 -1.09
N ALA A 61 -8.71 19.23 -1.74
CA ALA A 61 -9.86 18.44 -1.29
C ALA A 61 -9.96 17.17 -2.12
N LEU A 62 -10.32 16.06 -1.48
CA LEU A 62 -10.61 14.80 -2.16
C LEU A 62 -12.12 14.54 -2.24
N PRO A 63 -12.59 13.91 -3.34
CA PRO A 63 -14.00 13.60 -3.52
C PRO A 63 -14.48 12.51 -2.55
N GLU A 64 -15.80 12.44 -2.33
CA GLU A 64 -16.40 11.34 -1.59
C GLU A 64 -16.07 9.99 -2.25
N GLY A 65 -15.79 8.98 -1.43
CA GLY A 65 -15.36 7.66 -1.92
C GLY A 65 -13.90 7.59 -2.38
N ALA A 66 -13.10 8.65 -2.20
CA ALA A 66 -11.66 8.60 -2.47
C ALA A 66 -10.97 7.51 -1.64
N PHE A 67 -10.08 6.76 -2.29
CA PHE A 67 -9.12 5.85 -1.65
C PHE A 67 -7.81 5.85 -2.43
N LEU A 68 -6.69 5.50 -1.78
CA LEU A 68 -5.45 5.22 -2.50
C LEU A 68 -5.27 3.71 -2.65
N LEU A 69 -4.85 3.27 -3.83
CA LEU A 69 -4.47 1.89 -4.12
C LEU A 69 -2.96 1.81 -4.27
N THR A 70 -2.30 0.93 -3.52
CA THR A 70 -0.86 0.73 -3.57
C THR A 70 -0.51 -0.74 -3.74
N PHE A 71 0.56 -1.01 -4.48
CA PHE A 71 1.17 -2.33 -4.62
C PHE A 71 2.60 -2.30 -4.10
N ASP A 72 2.95 -3.21 -3.22
CA ASP A 72 4.33 -3.34 -2.72
C ASP A 72 5.14 -4.32 -3.58
N ASP A 73 6.45 -4.32 -3.38
CA ASP A 73 7.45 -5.25 -3.90
C ASP A 73 7.78 -5.18 -5.40
N GLY A 74 6.88 -4.66 -6.23
CA GLY A 74 7.10 -4.55 -7.67
C GLY A 74 6.91 -5.85 -8.44
N PHE A 75 5.98 -6.72 -8.01
CA PHE A 75 5.66 -7.95 -8.73
C PHE A 75 5.17 -7.70 -10.17
N ARG A 76 5.68 -8.48 -11.12
CA ARG A 76 5.30 -8.39 -12.55
C ARG A 76 3.80 -8.57 -12.80
N GLY A 77 3.13 -9.37 -11.96
CA GLY A 77 1.67 -9.58 -12.04
C GLY A 77 0.83 -8.29 -11.92
N VAL A 78 1.38 -7.22 -11.34
CA VAL A 78 0.72 -5.90 -11.36
C VAL A 78 0.56 -5.39 -12.80
N ARG A 79 1.60 -5.51 -13.63
CA ARG A 79 1.54 -5.15 -15.06
C ARG A 79 0.61 -6.06 -15.83
N GLU A 80 0.71 -7.36 -15.61
CA GLU A 80 0.03 -8.39 -16.41
C GLU A 80 -1.47 -8.49 -16.10
N HIS A 81 -1.87 -8.20 -14.86
CA HIS A 81 -3.22 -8.50 -14.37
C HIS A 81 -3.93 -7.32 -13.71
N ALA A 82 -3.21 -6.49 -12.94
CA ALA A 82 -3.84 -5.37 -12.24
C ALA A 82 -4.03 -4.16 -13.16
N LEU A 83 -2.98 -3.79 -13.91
CA LEU A 83 -2.96 -2.58 -14.73
C LEU A 83 -4.09 -2.54 -15.78
N PRO A 84 -4.39 -3.61 -16.56
CA PRO A 84 -5.50 -3.58 -17.51
C PRO A 84 -6.85 -3.25 -16.85
N VAL A 85 -7.10 -3.79 -15.64
CA VAL A 85 -8.32 -3.51 -14.87
C VAL A 85 -8.36 -2.04 -14.43
N LEU A 86 -7.21 -1.48 -14.01
CA LEU A 86 -7.14 -0.08 -13.58
C LEU A 86 -7.32 0.90 -14.74
N GLU A 87 -6.78 0.58 -15.92
CA GLU A 87 -6.97 1.36 -17.15
C GLU A 87 -8.43 1.39 -17.58
N GLU A 88 -9.12 0.24 -17.57
CA GLU A 88 -10.56 0.17 -17.86
C GLU A 88 -11.41 1.05 -16.92
N LEU A 89 -10.92 1.25 -15.69
CA LEU A 89 -11.57 2.08 -14.67
C LEU A 89 -11.14 3.54 -14.72
N GLY A 90 -10.07 3.87 -15.45
CA GLY A 90 -9.40 5.16 -15.40
C GLY A 90 -8.87 5.48 -13.99
N TRP A 91 -8.36 4.46 -13.29
CA TRP A 91 -7.84 4.56 -11.93
C TRP A 91 -6.31 4.59 -11.94
N PRO A 92 -5.69 5.43 -11.08
CA PRO A 92 -4.24 5.48 -10.97
C PRO A 92 -3.67 4.18 -10.39
N CYS A 93 -2.42 3.91 -10.74
CA CYS A 93 -1.63 2.79 -10.24
C CYS A 93 -0.39 3.34 -9.51
N THR A 94 -0.13 2.84 -8.30
CA THR A 94 1.03 3.22 -7.49
C THR A 94 1.75 1.96 -7.02
N VAL A 95 3.04 1.85 -7.33
CA VAL A 95 3.87 0.69 -6.99
C VAL A 95 5.11 1.12 -6.20
N PHE A 96 5.39 0.46 -5.07
CA PHE A 96 6.65 0.63 -4.34
C PHE A 96 7.64 -0.46 -4.75
N LEU A 97 8.81 -0.06 -5.25
CA LEU A 97 9.82 -0.93 -5.87
C LEU A 97 11.00 -1.20 -4.92
N VAL A 98 11.45 -2.45 -4.87
CA VAL A 98 12.71 -2.83 -4.21
C VAL A 98 13.86 -2.64 -5.22
N SER A 99 14.66 -1.58 -5.04
CA SER A 99 15.50 -1.07 -6.14
C SER A 99 16.57 -2.05 -6.63
N ASP A 100 17.16 -2.85 -5.74
CA ASP A 100 18.23 -3.79 -6.11
C ASP A 100 17.70 -5.08 -6.72
N LEU A 101 16.37 -5.28 -6.74
CA LEU A 101 15.72 -6.49 -7.24
C LEU A 101 14.89 -6.25 -8.50
N ILE A 102 14.99 -5.07 -9.10
CA ILE A 102 14.39 -4.77 -10.41
C ILE A 102 14.92 -5.75 -11.46
N GLY A 103 14.00 -6.40 -12.18
CA GLY A 103 14.28 -7.47 -13.15
C GLY A 103 14.67 -8.81 -12.52
N GLY A 104 14.68 -8.90 -11.19
CA GLY A 104 14.99 -10.10 -10.44
C GLY A 104 13.73 -10.84 -9.96
N GLN A 105 13.82 -11.40 -8.76
CA GLN A 105 12.74 -12.11 -8.09
C GLN A 105 12.67 -11.70 -6.61
N ASP A 106 11.56 -12.03 -5.95
CA ASP A 106 11.31 -11.76 -4.52
C ASP A 106 12.11 -12.67 -3.56
N VAL A 107 13.43 -12.74 -3.73
CA VAL A 107 14.31 -13.70 -3.03
C VAL A 107 14.23 -13.68 -1.50
N TRP A 108 13.72 -12.59 -0.90
CA TRP A 108 13.49 -12.51 0.55
C TRP A 108 12.39 -13.47 1.04
N THR A 109 11.47 -13.89 0.16
CA THR A 109 10.38 -14.81 0.49
C THR A 109 10.83 -16.27 0.49
N GLN A 110 11.93 -16.60 -0.19
CA GLN A 110 12.37 -17.98 -0.44
C GLN A 110 12.46 -18.84 0.83
N LYS A 111 12.91 -18.26 1.96
CA LYS A 111 13.02 -19.00 3.24
C LYS A 111 11.68 -19.11 3.98
N SER A 112 10.75 -18.20 3.74
CA SER A 112 9.48 -18.12 4.45
C SER A 112 8.33 -18.82 3.70
N ASN A 113 8.42 -18.89 2.37
CA ASN A 113 7.49 -19.65 1.53
C ASN A 113 7.77 -21.15 1.71
N PRO A 114 6.79 -21.97 2.16
CA PRO A 114 6.99 -23.42 2.34
C PRO A 114 7.43 -24.18 1.07
N SER A 115 7.10 -23.68 -0.12
CA SER A 115 7.55 -24.25 -1.39
C SER A 115 8.95 -23.78 -1.81
N GLY A 116 9.48 -22.74 -1.18
CA GLY A 116 10.68 -22.02 -1.62
C GLY A 116 10.50 -21.27 -2.94
N GLN A 117 9.27 -21.19 -3.47
CA GLN A 117 8.99 -20.53 -4.74
C GLN A 117 9.10 -19.01 -4.63
N THR A 118 9.77 -18.42 -5.61
CA THR A 118 9.87 -16.98 -5.84
C THR A 118 9.19 -16.60 -7.15
N TYR A 119 8.91 -15.33 -7.33
CA TYR A 119 8.15 -14.74 -8.42
C TYR A 119 8.90 -13.56 -9.05
N PRO A 120 8.71 -13.33 -10.37
CA PRO A 120 9.38 -12.26 -11.08
C PRO A 120 8.91 -10.88 -10.61
N LEU A 121 9.87 -9.99 -10.45
CA LEU A 121 9.66 -8.55 -10.26
C LEU A 121 9.80 -7.82 -11.59
N LEU A 122 9.20 -6.63 -11.66
CA LEU A 122 9.25 -5.77 -12.84
C LEU A 122 10.70 -5.43 -13.20
N ASP A 123 11.03 -5.49 -14.49
CA ASP A 123 12.28 -4.95 -15.01
C ASP A 123 12.17 -3.47 -15.40
N ALA A 124 13.30 -2.87 -15.78
CA ALA A 124 13.38 -1.46 -16.12
C ALA A 124 12.51 -1.06 -17.34
N ASP A 125 12.37 -1.93 -18.34
CA ASP A 125 11.59 -1.62 -19.53
C ASP A 125 10.09 -1.75 -19.24
N GLU A 126 9.70 -2.75 -18.44
CA GLU A 126 8.35 -2.88 -17.92
C GLU A 126 7.94 -1.69 -17.05
N ILE A 127 8.84 -1.19 -16.19
CA ILE A 127 8.59 0.01 -15.38
C ILE A 127 8.37 1.24 -16.27
N ARG A 128 9.21 1.45 -17.30
CA ARG A 128 9.05 2.58 -18.24
C ARG A 128 7.76 2.48 -19.05
N ASP A 129 7.40 1.30 -19.54
CA ASP A 129 6.12 1.04 -20.21
C ASP A 129 4.94 1.42 -19.32
N MET A 130 4.94 0.93 -18.08
CA MET A 130 3.90 1.24 -17.10
C MET A 130 3.85 2.74 -16.75
N GLN A 131 5.00 3.42 -16.66
CA GLN A 131 5.05 4.87 -16.40
C GLN A 131 4.37 5.65 -17.53
N ASN A 132 4.63 5.28 -18.79
CA ASN A 132 3.97 5.89 -19.96
C ASN A 132 2.45 5.64 -19.99
N ARG A 133 1.97 4.64 -19.25
CA ARG A 133 0.55 4.30 -19.08
C ARG A 133 -0.08 4.90 -17.81
N GLY A 134 0.65 5.77 -17.12
CA GLY A 134 0.15 6.52 -15.96
C GLY A 134 0.38 5.84 -14.61
N CYS A 135 1.20 4.78 -14.54
CA CYS A 135 1.65 4.23 -13.25
C CYS A 135 2.68 5.16 -12.60
N THR A 136 2.61 5.24 -11.26
CA THR A 136 3.58 5.95 -10.42
C THR A 136 4.40 4.95 -9.64
N PHE A 137 5.70 5.23 -9.49
CA PHE A 137 6.65 4.33 -8.85
C PHE A 137 7.41 5.04 -7.74
N HIS A 138 7.56 4.35 -6.61
CA HIS A 138 8.18 4.88 -5.40
C HIS A 138 9.06 3.83 -4.71
N SER A 139 9.70 4.19 -3.60
CA SER A 139 10.70 3.33 -2.96
C SER A 139 10.09 2.27 -2.04
N HIS A 140 10.66 1.07 -2.08
CA HIS A 140 10.49 0.04 -1.05
C HIS A 140 11.84 -0.42 -0.49
N THR A 141 12.76 0.53 -0.31
CA THR A 141 14.18 0.32 0.07
C THR A 141 14.98 -0.40 -1.02
N ARG A 142 16.25 -0.70 -0.74
CA ARG A 142 17.12 -1.35 -1.72
C ARG A 142 16.86 -2.84 -1.81
N SER A 143 16.79 -3.52 -0.66
CA SER A 143 16.82 -4.98 -0.58
C SER A 143 15.69 -5.60 0.23
N HIS A 144 14.65 -4.82 0.59
CA HIS A 144 13.51 -5.28 1.39
C HIS A 144 13.93 -5.76 2.80
N THR A 145 14.93 -5.11 3.40
CA THR A 145 15.39 -5.45 4.76
C THR A 145 14.55 -4.74 5.82
N SER A 146 14.36 -5.39 6.97
CA SER A 146 13.74 -4.76 8.15
C SER A 146 14.60 -3.60 8.64
N LEU A 147 14.16 -2.35 8.41
CA LEU A 147 14.97 -1.16 8.68
C LEU A 147 15.45 -1.00 10.14
N PRO A 148 14.65 -1.31 11.18
CA PRO A 148 15.10 -1.19 12.56
C PRO A 148 16.30 -2.08 12.92
N SER A 149 16.56 -3.17 12.17
CA SER A 149 17.67 -4.08 12.47
C SER A 149 19.01 -3.64 11.89
N LEU A 150 19.06 -2.53 11.16
CA LEU A 150 20.26 -2.01 10.51
C LEU A 150 20.98 -1.00 11.39
N ASP A 151 22.30 -0.89 11.27
CA ASP A 151 23.03 0.27 11.79
C ASP A 151 22.72 1.54 10.97
N ASP A 152 23.23 2.70 11.42
CA ASP A 152 22.89 3.99 10.80
C ASP A 152 23.42 4.13 9.37
N ALA A 153 24.59 3.55 9.08
CA ALA A 153 25.18 3.62 7.74
C ALA A 153 24.38 2.77 6.75
N ALA A 154 24.07 1.52 7.12
CA ALA A 154 23.26 0.63 6.32
C ALA A 154 21.82 1.14 6.17
N LEU A 155 21.22 1.72 7.21
CA LEU A 155 19.91 2.36 7.14
C LEU A 155 19.92 3.54 6.16
N ALA A 156 20.94 4.41 6.23
CA ALA A 156 21.08 5.54 5.32
C ALA A 156 21.27 5.08 3.86
N ASP A 157 22.05 4.01 3.62
CA ASP A 157 22.20 3.43 2.28
C ASP A 157 20.90 2.83 1.75
N GLN A 158 20.16 2.08 2.58
CA GLN A 158 18.85 1.53 2.18
C GLN A 158 17.86 2.62 1.75
N LEU A 159 17.85 3.75 2.46
CA LEU A 159 16.91 4.85 2.20
C LEU A 159 17.38 5.76 1.07
N ARG A 160 18.59 6.30 1.16
CA ARG A 160 19.11 7.25 0.17
C ARG A 160 19.46 6.55 -1.14
N GLY A 161 20.11 5.40 -1.06
CA GLY A 161 20.54 4.64 -2.23
C GLY A 161 19.36 4.15 -3.08
N SER A 162 18.28 3.68 -2.45
CA SER A 162 17.06 3.32 -3.19
C SER A 162 16.39 4.53 -3.84
N ARG A 163 16.32 5.67 -3.14
CA ARG A 163 15.79 6.92 -3.69
C ARG A 163 16.55 7.36 -4.93
N GLU A 164 17.88 7.38 -4.86
CA GLU A 164 18.75 7.83 -5.94
C GLU A 164 18.73 6.87 -7.14
N ALA A 165 18.81 5.55 -6.89
CA ALA A 165 18.75 4.54 -7.94
C ALA A 165 17.41 4.60 -8.70
N LEU A 166 16.30 4.72 -7.96
CA LEU A 166 14.97 4.82 -8.57
C LEU A 166 14.78 6.16 -9.29
N ALA A 167 15.29 7.27 -8.75
CA ALA A 167 15.22 8.56 -9.45
C ALA A 167 15.98 8.53 -10.79
N ALA A 168 17.13 7.87 -10.83
CA ALA A 168 17.90 7.67 -12.06
C ALA A 168 17.15 6.80 -13.08
N LEU A 169 16.46 5.74 -12.63
CA LEU A 169 15.65 4.89 -13.50
C LEU A 169 14.41 5.60 -14.05
N LEU A 170 13.70 6.33 -13.18
CA LEU A 170 12.40 6.93 -13.47
C LEU A 170 12.50 8.28 -14.17
N GLY A 171 13.67 8.93 -14.15
CA GLY A 171 13.90 10.24 -14.76
C GLY A 171 13.30 11.42 -13.99
N HIS A 172 12.79 11.19 -12.78
CA HIS A 172 12.24 12.22 -11.90
C HIS A 172 12.49 11.89 -10.42
N ALA A 173 12.24 12.85 -9.53
CA ALA A 173 12.42 12.64 -8.11
C ALA A 173 11.47 11.57 -7.55
N VAL A 174 11.96 10.78 -6.58
CA VAL A 174 11.16 9.82 -5.82
C VAL A 174 10.84 10.41 -4.46
N GLU A 175 9.57 10.77 -4.26
CA GLU A 175 9.12 11.50 -3.08
C GLU A 175 8.63 10.60 -1.95
N TYR A 176 8.22 9.36 -2.24
CA TYR A 176 7.54 8.49 -1.27
C TYR A 176 8.26 7.16 -1.07
N ILE A 177 8.01 6.55 0.09
CA ILE A 177 8.52 5.22 0.45
C ILE A 177 7.48 4.43 1.24
N ALA A 178 7.41 3.12 1.01
CA ALA A 178 6.74 2.18 1.91
C ALA A 178 7.78 1.43 2.73
N TYR A 179 7.54 1.24 4.03
CA TYR A 179 8.46 0.50 4.89
C TYR A 179 8.30 -1.01 4.73
N PRO A 180 9.38 -1.77 4.43
CA PRO A 180 9.33 -3.23 4.38
C PRO A 180 8.75 -3.81 5.67
N PHE A 181 7.79 -4.74 5.53
CA PHE A 181 7.04 -5.34 6.63
C PHE A 181 6.25 -4.34 7.52
N GLY A 182 6.29 -3.05 7.20
CA GLY A 182 5.84 -1.96 8.07
C GLY A 182 6.65 -1.78 9.35
N HIS A 183 7.85 -2.34 9.41
CA HIS A 183 8.74 -2.19 10.56
C HIS A 183 9.38 -0.81 10.55
N LEU A 184 9.11 -0.01 11.58
CA LEU A 184 9.71 1.30 11.78
C LEU A 184 9.80 1.65 13.27
N ASP A 185 10.75 2.50 13.60
CA ASP A 185 10.89 3.19 14.88
C ASP A 185 11.19 4.68 14.62
N ASP A 186 11.40 5.46 15.68
CA ASP A 186 11.65 6.91 15.54
C ASP A 186 12.98 7.21 14.83
N ARG A 187 13.96 6.30 14.93
CA ARG A 187 15.26 6.41 14.23
C ARG A 187 15.07 6.21 12.72
N VAL A 188 14.32 5.19 12.32
CA VAL A 188 13.97 4.93 10.92
C VAL A 188 13.17 6.08 10.34
N GLU A 189 12.21 6.64 11.09
CA GLU A 189 11.45 7.80 10.64
C GLU A 189 12.36 9.03 10.42
N ALA A 190 13.24 9.34 11.38
CA ALA A 190 14.17 10.46 11.26
C ALA A 190 15.16 10.28 10.09
N ALA A 191 15.66 9.06 9.88
CA ALA A 191 16.51 8.73 8.73
C ALA A 191 15.74 8.85 7.42
N THR A 192 14.47 8.47 7.38
CA THR A 192 13.60 8.59 6.20
C THR A 192 13.42 10.05 5.78
N ARG A 193 13.16 10.94 6.75
CA ARG A 193 13.10 12.39 6.53
C ARG A 193 14.44 12.92 5.98
N SER A 194 15.54 12.50 6.61
CA SER A 194 16.91 12.93 6.24
C SER A 194 17.37 12.41 4.88
N ALA A 195 16.78 11.32 4.38
CA ALA A 195 17.01 10.81 3.03
C ALA A 195 16.27 11.63 1.95
N GLY A 196 15.38 12.55 2.33
CA GLY A 196 14.68 13.45 1.42
C GLY A 196 13.36 12.91 0.88
N TYR A 197 12.75 11.92 1.55
CA TYR A 197 11.37 11.53 1.29
C TYR A 197 10.40 12.56 1.89
N ARG A 198 9.30 12.80 1.19
CA ARG A 198 8.23 13.74 1.58
C ARG A 198 7.15 13.06 2.42
N ALA A 199 6.88 11.78 2.19
CA ALA A 199 5.94 10.98 2.97
C ALA A 199 6.33 9.50 2.97
N ALA A 200 5.86 8.75 3.97
CA ALA A 200 6.14 7.33 4.12
C ALA A 200 4.92 6.52 4.61
N PHE A 201 4.83 5.29 4.11
CA PHE A 201 3.69 4.39 4.30
C PHE A 201 4.04 3.22 5.21
N SER A 202 3.25 3.04 6.25
CA SER A 202 3.33 1.94 7.22
C SER A 202 2.33 0.81 6.87
N THR A 203 2.29 -0.25 7.68
CA THR A 203 1.27 -1.31 7.60
C THR A 203 0.23 -1.22 8.71
N GLN A 204 0.23 -0.12 9.50
CA GLN A 204 -0.77 0.08 10.55
C GLN A 204 -2.14 0.29 9.89
N PRO A 205 -3.15 -0.55 10.19
CA PRO A 205 -4.49 -0.36 9.66
C PRO A 205 -5.15 0.87 10.27
N GLY A 206 -6.00 1.52 9.48
CA GLY A 206 -6.79 2.64 9.95
C GLY A 206 -7.04 3.66 8.86
N PHE A 207 -7.76 4.70 9.26
CA PHE A 207 -8.02 5.84 8.39
C PHE A 207 -6.90 6.87 8.48
N ASN A 208 -6.58 7.47 7.34
CA ASN A 208 -5.77 8.67 7.27
C ASN A 208 -6.66 9.91 7.34
N ARG A 209 -6.13 10.95 7.95
CA ARG A 209 -6.74 12.25 8.20
C ARG A 209 -5.65 13.33 8.03
N PRO A 210 -6.01 14.60 7.76
CA PRO A 210 -5.01 15.66 7.57
C PRO A 210 -4.04 15.89 8.75
N ASP A 211 -4.34 15.37 9.94
CA ASP A 211 -3.50 15.45 11.14
C ASP A 211 -2.58 14.22 11.34
N VAL A 212 -2.61 13.23 10.43
CA VAL A 212 -1.76 12.04 10.56
C VAL A 212 -0.29 12.40 10.32
N ASN A 213 0.63 11.71 11.00
CA ASN A 213 2.06 11.83 10.71
C ASN A 213 2.32 11.41 9.24
N PRO A 214 2.85 12.29 8.37
CA PRO A 214 3.07 12.00 6.95
C PRO A 214 4.13 10.91 6.72
N PHE A 215 4.93 10.58 7.73
CA PHE A 215 5.89 9.48 7.68
C PHE A 215 5.34 8.18 8.31
N ARG A 216 4.06 8.14 8.68
CA ARG A 216 3.38 6.93 9.17
C ARG A 216 1.98 6.82 8.58
N ILE A 217 1.87 7.05 7.27
CA ILE A 217 0.59 6.89 6.56
C ILE A 217 0.11 5.45 6.77
N ARG A 218 -1.15 5.32 7.18
CA ARG A 218 -1.78 4.04 7.51
C ARG A 218 -2.23 3.33 6.25
N ARG A 219 -2.07 2.01 6.21
CA ARG A 219 -2.52 1.16 5.10
C ARG A 219 -3.25 -0.06 5.63
N MET A 220 -4.27 -0.48 4.89
CA MET A 220 -5.00 -1.71 5.15
C MET A 220 -4.49 -2.80 4.22
N ASP A 221 -4.07 -3.91 4.82
CA ASP A 221 -3.62 -5.09 4.11
C ASP A 221 -4.82 -5.77 3.44
N VAL A 222 -4.71 -6.03 2.14
CA VAL A 222 -5.71 -6.79 1.39
C VAL A 222 -5.16 -8.18 1.13
N TYR A 223 -5.74 -9.15 1.84
CA TYR A 223 -5.32 -10.54 1.73
C TYR A 223 -5.89 -11.17 0.46
N GLY A 224 -5.18 -12.13 -0.11
CA GLY A 224 -5.66 -12.90 -1.27
C GLY A 224 -6.97 -13.66 -1.02
N THR A 225 -7.26 -13.95 0.25
CA THR A 225 -8.48 -14.60 0.71
C THR A 225 -9.63 -13.64 1.01
N ASP A 226 -9.41 -12.32 0.93
CA ASP A 226 -10.48 -11.36 1.08
C ASP A 226 -11.48 -11.52 -0.07
N THR A 227 -12.76 -11.63 0.30
CA THR A 227 -13.85 -11.49 -0.66
C THR A 227 -14.15 -10.00 -0.90
N PRO A 228 -14.84 -9.63 -2.00
CA PRO A 228 -15.27 -8.25 -2.19
C PRO A 228 -16.08 -7.68 -1.01
N ALA A 229 -16.88 -8.51 -0.34
CA ALA A 229 -17.62 -8.11 0.84
C ALA A 229 -16.72 -7.87 2.07
N MET A 230 -15.65 -8.67 2.24
CA MET A 230 -14.65 -8.46 3.28
C MET A 230 -13.88 -7.16 3.04
N LEU A 231 -13.43 -6.91 1.80
CA LEU A 231 -12.76 -5.67 1.44
C LEU A 231 -13.60 -4.43 1.76
N LEU A 232 -14.89 -4.44 1.37
CA LEU A 232 -15.81 -3.34 1.69
C LEU A 232 -15.98 -3.14 3.20
N ARG A 233 -15.97 -4.22 4.01
CA ARG A 233 -16.00 -4.11 5.47
C ARG A 233 -14.70 -3.54 6.03
N LYS A 234 -13.53 -4.01 5.55
CA LYS A 234 -12.22 -3.46 5.93
C LYS A 234 -12.16 -1.96 5.72
N ILE A 235 -12.54 -1.49 4.53
CA ILE A 235 -12.58 -0.06 4.20
C ILE A 235 -13.53 0.71 5.12
N ARG A 236 -14.72 0.17 5.41
CA ARG A 236 -15.70 0.85 6.26
C ARG A 236 -15.26 0.96 7.73
N LEU A 237 -14.54 -0.05 8.21
CA LEU A 237 -14.16 -0.18 9.62
C LEU A 237 -12.73 0.31 9.91
N GLY A 238 -11.88 0.44 8.90
CA GLY A 238 -10.49 0.86 9.06
C GLY A 238 -9.59 -0.22 9.66
N THR A 239 -9.74 -1.47 9.22
CA THR A 239 -9.14 -2.66 9.85
C THR A 239 -8.62 -3.66 8.82
N ASN A 240 -7.69 -4.52 9.23
CA ASN A 240 -7.25 -5.68 8.44
C ASN A 240 -8.14 -6.92 8.65
N ASP A 241 -9.16 -6.84 9.52
CA ASP A 241 -10.13 -7.92 9.74
C ASP A 241 -11.47 -7.63 9.05
N GLY A 242 -11.70 -8.28 7.91
CA GLY A 242 -12.94 -8.20 7.15
C GLY A 242 -14.03 -9.17 7.62
N GLY A 243 -13.83 -9.90 8.72
CA GLY A 243 -14.75 -10.91 9.26
C GLY A 243 -16.02 -10.32 9.88
N LEU A 244 -17.09 -11.12 9.91
CA LEU A 244 -18.37 -10.70 10.49
C LEU A 244 -18.30 -10.54 12.02
N GLY A 245 -17.51 -11.36 12.71
CA GLY A 245 -17.32 -11.28 14.16
C GLY A 245 -16.70 -9.95 14.59
N HIS A 246 -15.68 -9.47 13.88
CA HIS A 246 -15.06 -8.17 14.14
C HIS A 246 -16.03 -7.02 13.89
N ALA A 247 -16.79 -7.08 12.80
CA ALA A 247 -17.82 -6.07 12.50
C ALA A 247 -18.87 -5.98 13.62
N PHE A 248 -19.33 -7.12 14.14
CA PHE A 248 -20.28 -7.16 15.26
C PHE A 248 -19.71 -6.51 16.53
N LEU A 249 -18.48 -6.87 16.92
CA LEU A 249 -17.82 -6.29 18.09
C LEU A 249 -17.58 -4.77 17.94
N TYR A 250 -17.21 -4.31 16.74
CA TYR A 250 -17.04 -2.89 16.45
C TYR A 250 -18.34 -2.10 16.71
N TYR A 251 -19.48 -2.56 16.18
CA TYR A 251 -20.75 -1.87 16.38
C TYR A 251 -21.22 -1.86 17.84
N ILE A 252 -21.00 -2.95 18.58
CA ILE A 252 -21.27 -2.99 20.03
C ILE A 252 -20.45 -1.93 20.76
N ASN A 253 -19.15 -1.83 20.47
CA ASN A 253 -18.28 -0.86 21.13
C ASN A 253 -18.66 0.58 20.80
N GLN A 254 -19.10 0.85 19.56
CA GLN A 254 -19.59 2.18 19.16
C GLN A 254 -20.92 2.55 19.83
N LEU A 255 -21.81 1.59 20.04
CA LEU A 255 -23.05 1.81 20.81
C LEU A 255 -22.72 2.09 22.29
N LYS A 256 -21.81 1.33 22.88
CA LYS A 256 -21.34 1.54 24.26
C LYS A 256 -20.70 2.92 24.45
N SER A 257 -19.85 3.37 23.52
CA SER A 257 -19.22 4.69 23.62
C SER A 257 -20.24 5.83 23.52
N ARG A 258 -21.24 5.70 22.65
CA ARG A 258 -22.35 6.67 22.55
C ARG A 258 -23.23 6.70 23.78
N LEU A 259 -23.50 5.54 24.40
CA LEU A 259 -24.27 5.44 25.63
C LEU A 259 -23.49 5.97 26.85
N SER A 260 -22.17 5.77 26.90
CA SER A 260 -21.32 6.27 27.98
C SER A 260 -21.17 7.80 27.97
N ILE A 261 -21.32 8.45 26.82
CA ILE A 261 -21.28 9.92 26.69
C ILE A 261 -22.67 10.55 26.98
N GLY A 262 -23.74 9.76 26.89
CA GLY A 262 -25.12 10.22 27.16
C GLY A 262 -25.58 10.09 28.62
N GLY A 263 -24.75 9.54 29.51
CA GLY A 263 -25.11 9.24 30.91
C GLY A 263 -24.74 10.32 31.95
N GLY A 264 -24.18 11.45 31.52
CA GLY A 264 -23.89 12.59 32.39
C GLY A 264 -24.87 13.74 32.13
N LYS A 265 -26.01 13.71 32.80
CA LYS A 265 -26.82 14.89 33.13
C LYS A 265 -26.97 14.97 34.63
#